data_AF-A0A2S6AFE5-F1
#
_entry.id   AF-A0A2S6AFE5-F1
#
_cell.length_a   1.000
_cell.length_b   1.000
_cell.length_c   1.000
_cell.angle_alpha   90.00
_cell.angle_beta   90.00
_cell.angle_gamma   90.00
#
_symmetry.space_group_name_H-M   'P 1'
#
loop_
_entity.id
_entity.type
_entity.pdbx_description
1 polymer ?
#
loop_
_entity_poly.entity_id
_entity_poly.type
_entity_poly.pdbx_seq_one_letter_code
_entity_poly.pdbx_strand_id
1 'polypeptide(L)'
;MSCSETTCTNDTDDTYLIEAWQHCRVVGGTAETETPFNMVVRAHETVPVKGVECPPLVIERSDTIGGTDTTVLRTEPTRISFFKAVHHDPDAPKVRTGSAG
;
A
#
# COMPACT_ATOMS: atom_id res chain seq x y z
N MET A 1 -19.43 -6.81 1.60
CA MET A 1 -17.95 -6.78 1.53
C MET A 1 -17.41 -6.43 2.91
N SER A 2 -16.41 -7.17 3.38
CA SER A 2 -15.79 -6.99 4.70
C SER A 2 -14.30 -7.33 4.64
N CYS A 3 -13.45 -6.53 5.30
CA CYS A 3 -12.03 -6.80 5.44
C CYS A 3 -11.59 -6.77 6.91
N SER A 4 -10.67 -7.67 7.22
CA SER A 4 -9.87 -7.73 8.44
C SER A 4 -8.39 -7.66 8.06
N GLU A 5 -7.49 -7.44 9.02
CA GLU A 5 -6.05 -7.29 8.77
C GLU A 5 -5.45 -8.40 7.90
N THR A 6 -6.01 -9.61 7.93
CA THR A 6 -5.46 -10.78 7.24
C THR A 6 -6.37 -11.35 6.16
N THR A 7 -7.62 -10.91 6.05
CA THR A 7 -8.60 -11.52 5.13
C THR A 7 -9.63 -10.52 4.66
N CYS A 8 -9.97 -10.56 3.37
CA CYS A 8 -11.11 -9.84 2.80
C CYS A 8 -12.11 -10.82 2.19
N THR A 9 -13.38 -10.62 2.50
CA THR A 9 -14.50 -11.43 2.02
C THR A 9 -15.50 -10.56 1.27
N ASN A 10 -15.92 -11.06 0.12
CA ASN A 10 -16.91 -10.42 -0.72
C ASN A 10 -18.13 -11.33 -0.93
N ASP A 11 -19.15 -11.15 -0.09
CA ASP A 11 -20.42 -11.89 -0.18
C ASP A 11 -21.42 -11.29 -1.19
N THR A 12 -20.95 -10.45 -2.12
CA THR A 12 -21.80 -9.76 -3.10
C THR A 12 -21.56 -10.31 -4.51
N ASP A 13 -22.44 -9.96 -5.44
CA ASP A 13 -22.38 -10.38 -6.85
C ASP A 13 -21.38 -9.58 -7.70
N ASP A 14 -20.82 -8.49 -7.16
CA ASP A 14 -19.91 -7.60 -7.88
C ASP A 14 -18.44 -7.87 -7.52
N THR A 15 -17.53 -7.54 -8.43
CA THR A 15 -16.08 -7.54 -8.15
C THR A 15 -15.67 -6.19 -7.58
N TYR A 16 -14.79 -6.18 -6.58
CA TYR A 16 -14.28 -4.96 -5.96
C TYR A 16 -12.76 -4.86 -6.07
N LEU A 17 -12.29 -3.63 -6.28
CA LEU A 17 -10.91 -3.23 -6.04
C LEU A 17 -10.83 -2.59 -4.65
N ILE A 18 -9.99 -3.16 -3.81
CA ILE A 18 -9.76 -2.71 -2.44
C ILE A 18 -8.48 -1.90 -2.43
N GLU A 19 -8.57 -0.65 -2.00
CA GLU A 19 -7.42 0.20 -1.74
C GLU A 19 -7.03 0.06 -0.26
N ALA A 20 -5.79 -0.36 -0.03
CA ALA A 20 -5.24 -0.61 1.30
C ALA A 20 -3.84 -0.02 1.44
N TRP A 21 -3.39 0.08 2.69
CA TRP A 21 -2.08 0.63 3.02
C TRP A 21 -1.36 -0.32 3.96
N GLN A 22 -0.11 -0.64 3.62
CA GLN A 22 0.82 -1.32 4.50
C GLN A 22 1.51 -0.27 5.35
N HIS A 23 1.32 -0.34 6.67
CA HIS A 23 2.05 0.47 7.64
C HIS A 23 3.42 -0.17 7.86
N CYS A 24 4.46 0.64 7.81
CA CYS A 24 5.86 0.21 7.84
C CYS A 24 6.62 1.04 8.88
N ARG A 25 7.35 0.39 9.77
CA ARG A 25 8.12 1.07 10.83
C ARG A 25 9.60 0.84 10.66
N VAL A 26 10.40 1.89 10.88
CA VAL A 26 11.86 1.76 10.93
C VAL A 26 12.27 0.83 12.07
N VAL A 27 13.12 -0.15 11.77
CA VAL A 27 13.65 -1.09 12.76
C VAL A 27 14.45 -0.34 13.81
N GLY A 28 14.09 -0.51 15.09
CA GLY A 28 14.73 0.19 16.22
C GLY A 28 14.38 1.68 16.33
N GLY A 29 13.44 2.18 15.52
CA GLY A 29 13.00 3.58 15.52
C GLY A 29 11.50 3.74 15.78
N THR A 30 11.04 4.99 15.74
CA THR A 30 9.62 5.34 15.87
C THR A 30 9.00 5.84 14.58
N ALA A 31 9.80 6.15 13.56
CA ALA A 31 9.32 6.62 12.26
C ALA A 31 8.49 5.54 11.57
N GLU A 32 7.34 5.96 11.03
CA GLU A 32 6.38 5.13 10.31
C GLU A 32 6.19 5.71 8.89
N THR A 33 6.11 4.83 7.91
CA THR A 33 5.79 5.14 6.52
C THR A 33 4.64 4.25 6.08
N GLU A 34 3.92 4.66 5.04
CA GLU A 34 2.80 3.89 4.52
C GLU A 34 3.05 3.56 3.04
N THR A 35 2.84 2.31 2.66
CA THR A 35 2.96 1.84 1.27
C THR A 35 1.58 1.46 0.74
N PRO A 36 1.02 2.20 -0.23
CA PRO A 36 -0.29 1.88 -0.78
C PRO A 36 -0.23 0.63 -1.63
N PHE A 37 -1.28 -0.19 -1.58
CA PHE A 37 -1.45 -1.36 -2.44
C PHE A 37 -2.92 -1.62 -2.73
N ASN A 38 -3.16 -2.32 -3.84
CA ASN A 38 -4.51 -2.66 -4.28
C ASN A 38 -4.68 -4.17 -4.36
N MET A 39 -5.91 -4.62 -4.13
CA MET A 39 -6.30 -6.02 -4.21
C MET A 39 -7.66 -6.14 -4.87
N VAL A 40 -7.79 -7.09 -5.80
CA VAL A 40 -9.08 -7.42 -6.42
C VAL A 40 -9.70 -8.58 -5.65
N VAL A 41 -10.97 -8.43 -5.28
CA VAL A 41 -11.77 -9.50 -4.66
C VAL A 41 -13.00 -9.73 -5.50
N ARG A 42 -13.09 -10.92 -6.09
CA ARG A 42 -14.20 -11.28 -6.98
C ARG A 42 -15.47 -11.52 -6.18
N ALA A 43 -16.59 -11.54 -6.90
CA ALA A 43 -17.87 -11.92 -6.34
C ALA A 43 -17.78 -13.28 -5.64
N HIS A 44 -18.37 -13.39 -4.46
CA HIS A 44 -18.41 -14.59 -3.63
C HIS A 44 -17.03 -15.19 -3.29
N GLU A 45 -15.99 -14.35 -3.23
CA GLU A 45 -14.61 -14.76 -2.94
C GLU A 45 -14.16 -14.34 -1.54
N THR A 46 -13.29 -15.15 -0.93
CA THR A 46 -12.51 -14.78 0.25
C THR A 46 -11.03 -14.90 -0.08
N VAL A 47 -10.28 -13.81 0.09
CA VAL A 47 -8.85 -13.75 -0.22
C VAL A 47 -8.01 -13.42 1.02
N PRO A 48 -6.83 -14.04 1.18
CA PRO A 48 -5.89 -13.67 2.22
C PRO A 48 -5.21 -12.34 1.88
N VAL A 49 -5.07 -11.47 2.87
CA VAL A 49 -4.37 -10.19 2.76
C VAL A 49 -2.94 -10.38 3.23
N LYS A 50 -1.99 -10.31 2.30
CA LYS A 50 -0.55 -10.50 2.59
C LYS A 50 0.22 -9.20 2.78
N GLY A 51 -0.40 -8.05 2.50
CA GLY A 51 0.28 -6.76 2.47
C GLY A 51 1.29 -6.66 1.33
N VAL A 52 2.23 -5.72 1.46
CA VAL A 52 3.33 -5.51 0.52
C VAL A 52 4.64 -5.34 1.29
N GLU A 53 5.77 -5.51 0.59
CA GLU A 53 7.07 -5.27 1.18
C GLU A 53 7.24 -3.80 1.58
N CYS A 54 7.81 -3.57 2.77
CA CYS A 54 8.11 -2.24 3.25
C CYS A 54 9.41 -1.72 2.62
N PRO A 55 9.37 -0.63 1.83
CA PRO A 55 10.58 -0.05 1.27
C PRO A 55 11.43 0.59 2.38
N PRO A 56 12.77 0.55 2.27
CA PRO A 56 13.63 1.19 3.24
C PRO A 56 13.43 2.71 3.23
N LEU A 57 13.60 3.34 4.39
CA LEU A 57 13.59 4.79 4.49
C LEU A 57 15.00 5.31 4.14
N VAL A 58 15.08 6.08 3.06
CA VAL A 58 16.33 6.72 2.61
C VAL A 58 16.33 8.17 3.09
N ILE A 59 17.36 8.53 3.86
CA ILE A 59 17.56 9.89 4.35
C ILE A 59 18.83 10.42 3.68
N GLU A 60 18.65 11.49 2.90
CA GLU A 60 19.76 12.23 2.30
C GLU A 60 20.03 13.47 3.15
N ARG A 61 21.29 13.64 3.57
CA ARG A 61 21.76 14.87 4.22
C ARG A 61 22.88 15.46 3.40
N SER A 62 22.82 16.78 3.19
CA SER A 62 23.95 17.51 2.65
C SER A 62 25.11 17.43 3.65
N ASP A 63 26.27 16.98 3.18
CA ASP A 63 27.48 17.03 4.00
C ASP A 63 28.07 18.45 4.02
N THR A 64 29.00 18.69 4.93
CA THR A 64 29.63 19.99 5.14
C THR A 64 30.64 20.40 4.06
N ILE A 65 30.92 19.52 3.08
CA ILE A 65 31.97 19.68 2.05
C ILE A 65 31.36 19.62 0.62
N GLY A 66 30.03 19.58 0.48
CA GLY A 66 29.33 19.62 -0.80
C GLY A 66 28.99 18.25 -1.40
N GLY A 67 29.13 17.15 -0.65
CA GLY A 67 28.59 15.84 -0.97
C GLY A 67 27.24 15.55 -0.32
N THR A 68 26.67 14.38 -0.59
CA THR A 68 25.42 13.89 0.00
C THR A 68 25.72 12.62 0.80
N ASP A 69 25.42 12.65 2.09
CA ASP A 69 25.46 11.47 2.95
C ASP A 69 24.09 10.77 2.91
N THR A 70 24.08 9.50 2.51
CA THR A 70 22.87 8.71 2.34
C THR A 70 22.80 7.63 3.42
N THR A 71 21.81 7.76 4.32
CA THR A 71 21.50 6.73 5.31
C THR A 71 20.30 5.91 4.85
N VAL A 72 20.44 4.59 4.82
CA VAL A 72 19.36 3.65 4.47
C VAL A 72 18.91 2.93 5.74
N LEU A 73 17.66 3.16 6.13
CA LEU A 73 17.05 2.57 7.33
C LEU A 73 16.08 1.46 6.92
N ARG A 74 16.29 0.25 7.44
CA ARG A 74 15.39 -0.87 7.21
C ARG A 74 14.04 -0.60 7.87
N THR A 75 12.97 -0.96 7.17
CA THR A 75 11.59 -0.89 7.67
C THR A 75 10.98 -2.30 7.72
N GLU A 76 9.99 -2.48 8.59
CA GLU A 76 9.25 -3.73 8.75
C GLU A 76 7.74 -3.46 8.80
N PRO A 77 6.91 -4.38 8.29
CA PRO A 77 5.46 -4.24 8.31
C PRO A 77 4.92 -4.30 9.73
N THR A 78 3.97 -3.41 10.06
CA THR A 78 3.34 -3.36 11.39
C THR A 78 1.86 -3.74 11.36
N ARG A 79 1.09 -3.16 10.44
CA ARG A 79 -0.35 -3.42 10.27
C ARG A 79 -0.82 -3.06 8.86
N ILE A 80 -2.03 -3.47 8.54
CA ILE A 80 -2.70 -3.12 7.28
C ILE A 80 -3.96 -2.33 7.59
N SER A 81 -4.19 -1.24 6.87
CA SER A 81 -5.45 -0.48 6.93
C SER A 81 -6.15 -0.49 5.59
N PHE A 82 -7.47 -0.64 5.61
CA PHE A 82 -8.32 -0.62 4.42
C PHE A 82 -8.98 0.75 4.31
N PHE A 83 -8.87 1.39 3.15
CA PHE A 83 -9.36 2.74 2.95
C PHE A 83 -10.74 2.74 2.27
N LYS A 84 -10.83 2.09 1.11
CA LYS A 84 -12.09 1.97 0.37
C LYS A 84 -12.15 0.72 -0.49
N ALA A 85 -13.37 0.25 -0.71
CA ALA A 85 -13.68 -0.75 -1.72
C ALA A 85 -14.48 -0.06 -2.84
N VAL A 86 -13.97 -0.15 -4.07
CA VAL A 86 -14.64 0.42 -5.25
C VAL A 86 -15.09 -0.72 -6.16
N HIS A 87 -16.23 -0.56 -6.82
CA HIS A 87 -16.64 -1.49 -7.86
C HIS A 87 -15.54 -1.56 -8.92
N HIS A 88 -15.08 -2.78 -9.19
CA HIS A 88 -14.12 -3.04 -10.24
C HIS A 88 -14.91 -3.30 -11.52
N ASP A 89 -15.06 -2.24 -12.31
CA ASP A 89 -15.55 -2.35 -13.68
C ASP A 89 -14.34 -2.54 -14.60
N PRO A 90 -14.13 -3.75 -15.17
CA PRO A 90 -13.03 -4.02 -16.09
C PRO A 90 -13.15 -3.24 -17.41
N ASP A 91 -14.34 -2.74 -17.73
CA ASP A 91 -14.65 -1.96 -18.92
C ASP A 91 -14.65 -0.44 -18.66
N ALA A 92 -14.43 -0.01 -17.41
CA ALA A 92 -14.34 1.41 -17.08
C ALA A 92 -13.20 2.07 -17.88
N PRO A 93 -13.43 3.29 -18.44
CA PRO A 93 -12.39 4.02 -19.13
C PRO A 93 -11.18 4.19 -18.21
N LYS A 94 -10.03 3.62 -18.59
CA LYS A 94 -8.77 3.84 -17.86
C LYS A 94 -8.56 5.35 -17.73
N VAL A 95 -8.48 5.83 -16.50
CA VAL A 95 -8.16 7.24 -16.23
C VAL A 95 -6.86 7.55 -16.98
N ARG A 96 -6.91 8.49 -17.92
CA ARG A 96 -5.71 9.02 -18.55
C ARG A 96 -4.89 9.68 -17.44
N THR A 97 -3.91 8.98 -16.89
CA THR A 97 -2.79 9.61 -16.18
C THR A 97 -1.97 10.37 -17.22
N GLY A 98 -2.49 11.54 -17.60
CA GLY A 98 -1.71 12.53 -18.32
C GLY A 98 -0.80 13.20 -17.32
N SER A 99 0.49 12.88 -17.39
CA SER A 99 1.54 13.79 -16.94
C SER A 99 1.36 15.09 -17.73
N ALA A 100 0.80 16.12 -17.09
CA ALA A 100 0.96 17.48 -17.56
C ALA A 100 2.30 17.97 -17.00
N GLY A 101 3.20 18.36 -17.90
CA GLY A 101 4.54 18.86 -17.60
C GLY A 101 4.59 20.31 -17.19
#